data_AF-A0A355ADB9-F1
#
_entry.id   AF-A0A355ADB9-F1
#
_cell.length_a   1.000
_cell.length_b   1.000
_cell.length_c   1.000
_cell.angle_alpha   90.00
_cell.angle_beta   90.00
_cell.angle_gamma   90.00
#
_symmetry.space_group_name_H-M   'P 1'
#
loop_
_entity.id
_entity.type
_entity.pdbx_description
1 polymer ?
#
loop_
_entity_poly.entity_id
_entity_poly.type
_entity_poly.pdbx_seq_one_letter_code
_entity_poly.pdbx_strand_id
1 'polypeptide(L)'
;MAHATLEPNTIVQYWARDSTENKNAFSAVKQNAKILMSPATKAYLDMKYDKTTKIGLDWAGTIEVDAAYNWSLENHIEGISKENIIGVEAPLWTETVENLKDLEYLAFPRVIGLAEIGWTPTSQRNWEEYKVRLGKHKDRLDALNINYYDSKLVPWQSVATDTIIKVTK
;
A
#
# COMPACT_ATOMS: atom_id res chain seq x y z
N MET A 1 10.43 -21.59 7.11
CA MET A 1 11.23 -22.04 5.96
C MET A 1 10.36 -22.94 5.10
N ALA A 2 10.14 -22.61 3.83
CA ALA A 2 9.47 -23.53 2.90
C ALA A 2 10.53 -24.53 2.39
N HIS A 3 10.77 -25.58 3.17
CA HIS A 3 11.59 -26.74 2.76
C HIS A 3 10.83 -27.70 1.85
N ALA A 4 9.55 -27.44 1.61
CA ALA A 4 8.70 -28.25 0.77
C ALA A 4 8.95 -27.94 -0.71
N THR A 5 8.86 -28.99 -1.54
CA THR A 5 8.69 -28.86 -2.98
C THR A 5 7.35 -28.18 -3.24
N LEU A 6 7.36 -27.13 -4.07
CA LEU A 6 6.13 -26.44 -4.46
C LEU A 6 5.46 -27.17 -5.63
N GLU A 7 4.14 -27.29 -5.57
CA GLU A 7 3.36 -27.80 -6.68
C GLU A 7 3.41 -26.84 -7.89
N PRO A 8 3.27 -27.33 -9.13
CA PRO A 8 3.16 -26.47 -10.30
C PRO A 8 2.08 -25.40 -10.15
N ASN A 9 2.33 -24.20 -10.68
CA ASN A 9 1.45 -23.03 -10.59
C ASN A 9 1.24 -22.46 -9.17
N THR A 10 2.03 -22.88 -8.18
CA THR A 10 2.03 -22.23 -6.86
C THR A 10 2.44 -20.77 -6.96
N ILE A 11 1.72 -19.91 -6.24
CA ILE A 11 2.08 -18.52 -5.99
C ILE A 11 2.50 -18.40 -4.53
N VAL A 12 3.61 -17.71 -4.28
CA VAL A 12 4.11 -17.45 -2.92
C VAL A 12 3.90 -15.98 -2.56
N GLN A 13 3.27 -15.73 -1.43
CA GLN A 13 3.11 -14.39 -0.91
C GLN A 13 4.36 -13.96 -0.11
N TYR A 14 4.96 -12.84 -0.50
CA TYR A 14 6.09 -12.23 0.20
C TYR A 14 5.61 -11.15 1.16
N TRP A 15 5.74 -11.42 2.46
CA TRP A 15 5.30 -10.53 3.53
C TRP A 15 6.40 -10.13 4.52
N ALA A 16 7.67 -10.41 4.18
CA ALA A 16 8.77 -10.16 5.10
C ALA A 16 8.84 -8.68 5.51
N ARG A 17 9.26 -8.47 6.77
CA ARG A 17 9.48 -7.14 7.31
C ARG A 17 10.76 -6.53 6.76
N ASP A 18 11.84 -7.31 6.80
CA ASP A 18 13.16 -6.91 6.32
C ASP A 18 13.34 -7.35 4.87
N SER A 19 13.59 -6.38 3.98
CA SER A 19 13.82 -6.63 2.55
C SER A 19 15.13 -7.35 2.25
N THR A 20 15.89 -7.77 3.26
CA THR A 20 17.05 -8.67 3.12
C THR A 20 16.71 -10.13 3.45
N GLU A 21 15.55 -10.39 4.07
CA GLU A 21 15.06 -11.73 4.41
C GLU A 21 14.39 -12.46 3.22
N ASN A 22 15.08 -12.47 2.08
CA ASN A 22 14.49 -12.90 0.80
C ASN A 22 14.72 -14.36 0.45
N LYS A 23 15.36 -15.14 1.35
CA LYS A 23 15.74 -16.54 1.07
C LYS A 23 14.54 -17.38 0.62
N ASN A 24 13.38 -17.18 1.22
CA ASN A 24 12.16 -17.90 0.84
C ASN A 24 11.64 -17.48 -0.54
N ALA A 25 11.67 -16.18 -0.86
CA ALA A 25 11.25 -15.67 -2.17
C ALA A 25 12.18 -16.20 -3.28
N PHE A 26 13.50 -16.18 -3.07
CA PHE A 26 14.45 -16.78 -4.01
C PHE A 26 14.24 -18.28 -4.19
N SER A 27 13.97 -19.02 -3.10
CA SER A 27 13.67 -20.45 -3.19
C SER A 27 12.42 -20.72 -4.02
N ALA A 28 11.38 -19.91 -3.85
CA ALA A 28 10.14 -19.99 -4.63
C ALA A 28 10.39 -19.72 -6.12
N VAL A 29 11.11 -18.64 -6.46
CA VAL A 29 11.46 -18.30 -7.85
C VAL A 29 12.28 -19.41 -8.50
N LYS A 30 13.24 -20.02 -7.78
CA LYS A 30 14.02 -21.18 -8.29
C LYS A 30 13.16 -22.41 -8.60
N GLN A 31 12.00 -22.52 -7.97
CA GLN A 31 11.00 -23.56 -8.22
C GLN A 31 9.93 -23.14 -9.25
N ASN A 32 10.17 -22.04 -9.99
CA ASN A 32 9.25 -21.45 -10.97
C ASN A 32 7.93 -20.90 -10.39
N ALA A 33 7.82 -20.74 -9.07
CA ALA A 33 6.69 -20.08 -8.45
C ALA A 33 6.75 -18.57 -8.71
N LYS A 34 5.58 -17.95 -8.86
CA LYS A 34 5.46 -16.49 -8.93
C LYS A 34 5.25 -15.90 -7.54
N ILE A 35 5.56 -14.61 -7.40
CA ILE A 35 5.49 -13.89 -6.12
C ILE A 35 4.31 -12.91 -6.13
N LEU A 36 3.50 -12.95 -5.07
CA LEU A 36 2.54 -11.90 -4.73
C LEU A 36 3.16 -11.02 -3.64
N MET A 37 3.32 -9.73 -3.90
CA MET A 37 4.04 -8.84 -2.98
C MET A 37 3.10 -8.24 -1.94
N SER A 38 3.43 -8.37 -0.66
CA SER A 38 2.72 -7.69 0.42
C SER A 38 3.66 -7.44 1.63
N PRO A 39 4.82 -6.78 1.44
CA PRO A 39 5.81 -6.62 2.51
C PRO A 39 5.22 -5.88 3.71
N ALA A 40 5.46 -6.39 4.92
CA ALA A 40 4.83 -5.87 6.14
C ALA A 40 5.21 -4.42 6.47
N THR A 41 6.29 -3.89 5.89
CA THR A 41 6.74 -2.50 6.05
C THR A 41 6.17 -1.54 5.00
N LYS A 42 5.35 -2.03 4.05
CA LYS A 42 4.75 -1.21 2.99
C LYS A 42 3.25 -1.43 2.80
N ALA A 43 2.80 -2.68 2.77
CA ALA A 43 1.48 -3.03 2.25
C ALA A 43 0.46 -3.47 3.31
N TYR A 44 0.90 -3.68 4.56
CA TYR A 44 0.02 -4.07 5.65
C TYR A 44 -0.78 -2.85 6.12
N LEU A 45 -2.09 -2.90 5.92
CA LEU A 45 -3.04 -1.83 6.25
C LEU A 45 -3.33 -1.76 7.75
N ASP A 46 -3.06 -2.82 8.51
CA ASP A 46 -3.18 -2.84 9.97
C ASP A 46 -2.00 -2.17 10.68
N MET A 47 -0.91 -1.81 9.98
CA MET A 47 0.17 -1.04 10.59
C MET A 47 -0.27 0.39 10.86
N LYS A 48 0.14 0.91 12.02
CA LYS A 48 -0.09 2.31 12.41
C LYS A 48 0.55 3.27 11.42
N TYR A 49 -0.08 4.42 11.22
CA TYR A 49 0.47 5.51 10.38
C TYR A 49 1.61 6.23 11.09
N ASP A 50 1.44 6.49 12.39
CA ASP A 50 2.40 7.14 13.27
C ASP A 50 2.19 6.70 14.73
N LYS A 51 2.97 7.28 15.66
CA LYS A 51 2.88 6.98 17.10
C LYS A 51 1.57 7.42 17.75
N THR A 52 0.80 8.29 17.10
CA THR A 52 -0.47 8.82 17.62
C THR A 52 -1.68 7.98 17.20
N THR A 53 -1.51 7.12 16.19
CA THR A 53 -2.53 6.21 15.67
C THR A 53 -3.01 5.27 16.78
N LYS A 54 -4.32 5.23 17.01
CA LYS A 54 -4.95 4.56 18.16
C LYS A 54 -5.16 3.06 17.96
N ILE A 55 -5.54 2.67 16.76
CA ILE A 55 -5.76 1.28 16.34
C ILE A 55 -4.64 0.84 15.39
N GLY A 56 -4.54 -0.46 15.13
CA GLY A 56 -3.46 -1.06 14.37
C GLY A 56 -2.26 -1.47 15.24
N LEU A 57 -1.29 -2.10 14.60
CA LEU A 57 -0.07 -2.62 15.22
C LEU A 57 1.17 -1.84 14.73
N ASP A 58 2.31 -2.00 15.40
CA ASP A 58 3.57 -1.34 15.05
C ASP A 58 4.78 -2.29 15.04
N TRP A 59 4.52 -3.61 15.00
CA TRP A 59 5.58 -4.63 15.02
C TRP A 59 6.51 -4.55 13.80
N ALA A 60 5.99 -4.09 12.65
CA ALA A 60 6.77 -3.83 11.44
C ALA A 60 7.20 -2.36 11.32
N GLY A 61 6.98 -1.53 12.34
CA GLY A 61 7.12 -0.09 12.30
C GLY A 61 5.82 0.62 11.93
N THR A 62 5.91 1.92 11.66
CA THR A 62 4.78 2.74 11.21
C THR A 62 4.86 2.94 9.69
N ILE A 63 3.72 2.90 9.01
CA ILE A 63 3.61 3.06 7.56
C ILE A 63 2.70 4.25 7.28
N GLU A 64 3.31 5.40 7.06
CA GLU A 64 2.58 6.56 6.54
C GLU A 64 2.22 6.37 5.05
N VAL A 65 1.33 7.22 4.51
CA VAL A 65 0.86 7.18 3.12
C VAL A 65 2.01 7.21 2.09
N ASP A 66 3.05 8.00 2.34
CA ASP A 66 4.21 8.08 1.46
C ASP A 66 5.03 6.79 1.50
N ALA A 67 5.25 6.22 2.69
CA ALA A 67 5.96 4.96 2.87
C ALA A 67 5.24 3.79 2.20
N ALA A 68 3.91 3.78 2.23
CA ALA A 68 3.08 2.78 1.55
C ALA A 68 3.13 2.90 0.02
N TYR A 69 3.46 4.09 -0.52
CA TYR A 69 3.46 4.36 -1.97
C TYR A 69 4.87 4.36 -2.60
N ASN A 70 5.87 4.90 -1.89
CA ASN A 70 7.24 5.12 -2.38
C ASN A 70 8.08 3.85 -2.40
N TRP A 71 7.68 2.93 -3.27
CA TRP A 71 8.41 1.72 -3.61
C TRP A 71 7.92 1.14 -4.94
N SER A 72 8.66 0.20 -5.49
CA SER A 72 8.27 -0.54 -6.69
C SER A 72 8.46 -2.03 -6.50
N LEU A 73 7.66 -2.81 -7.20
CA LEU A 73 7.68 -4.26 -7.10
C LEU A 73 9.04 -4.81 -7.53
N GLU A 74 9.54 -4.31 -8.66
CA GLU A 74 10.78 -4.74 -9.31
C GLU A 74 12.07 -4.32 -8.59
N ASN A 75 12.02 -3.34 -7.67
CA ASN A 75 13.19 -2.88 -6.93
C ASN A 75 13.11 -3.18 -5.42
N HIS A 76 12.05 -3.86 -4.96
CA HIS A 76 11.88 -4.14 -3.52
C HIS A 76 12.82 -5.24 -3.03
N ILE A 77 13.03 -6.26 -3.86
CA ILE A 77 13.91 -7.40 -3.56
C ILE A 77 14.99 -7.44 -4.63
N GLU A 78 16.23 -7.17 -4.23
CA GLU A 78 17.38 -7.33 -5.12
C GLU A 78 17.41 -8.76 -5.68
N GLY A 79 17.60 -8.90 -7.00
CA GLY A 79 17.66 -10.19 -7.68
C GLY A 79 16.31 -10.85 -8.00
N ILE A 80 15.17 -10.26 -7.63
CA ILE A 80 13.84 -10.68 -8.11
C ILE A 80 13.31 -9.62 -9.07
N SER A 81 13.28 -9.96 -10.35
CA SER A 81 12.79 -9.08 -11.40
C SER A 81 11.26 -9.11 -11.53
N LYS A 82 10.71 -8.13 -12.26
CA LYS A 82 9.27 -7.94 -12.46
C LYS A 82 8.57 -9.18 -13.03
N GLU A 83 9.23 -9.96 -13.87
CA GLU A 83 8.65 -11.15 -14.51
C GLU A 83 8.32 -12.25 -13.50
N ASN A 84 8.91 -12.21 -12.30
CA ASN A 84 8.64 -13.16 -11.22
C ASN A 84 7.43 -12.74 -10.37
N ILE A 85 6.95 -11.50 -10.50
CA ILE A 85 5.94 -10.89 -9.63
C ILE A 85 4.60 -10.84 -10.35
N ILE A 86 3.53 -11.31 -9.71
CA ILE A 86 2.18 -11.27 -10.28
C ILE A 86 1.43 -9.98 -9.94
N GLY A 87 1.85 -9.28 -8.89
CA GLY A 87 1.18 -8.08 -8.40
C GLY A 87 1.48 -7.81 -6.94
N VAL A 88 0.58 -7.02 -6.34
CA VAL A 88 0.63 -6.57 -4.95
C VAL A 88 -0.69 -6.92 -4.25
N GLU A 89 -0.62 -7.26 -2.97
CA GLU A 89 -1.76 -7.40 -2.09
C GLU A 89 -1.63 -6.41 -0.93
N ALA A 90 -2.76 -5.91 -0.42
CA ALA A 90 -2.83 -5.02 0.73
C ALA A 90 -3.58 -5.71 1.88
N PRO A 91 -2.90 -6.55 2.69
CA PRO A 91 -3.54 -7.25 3.80
C PRO A 91 -4.04 -6.27 4.85
N LEU A 92 -5.24 -6.50 5.36
CA LEU A 92 -5.76 -5.84 6.55
C LEU A 92 -6.06 -6.90 7.60
N TRP A 93 -5.17 -7.04 8.57
CA TRP A 93 -5.42 -7.86 9.74
C TRP A 93 -6.33 -7.12 10.73
N THR A 94 -7.13 -7.87 11.49
CA THR A 94 -8.28 -7.32 12.22
C THR A 94 -8.16 -7.46 13.74
N GLU A 95 -6.97 -7.70 14.28
CA GLU A 95 -6.76 -7.88 15.73
C GLU A 95 -7.24 -6.69 16.55
N THR A 96 -7.20 -5.48 15.98
CA THR A 96 -7.65 -4.23 16.62
C THR A 96 -8.86 -3.59 15.93
N VAL A 97 -9.53 -4.31 15.02
CA VAL A 97 -10.64 -3.78 14.22
C VAL A 97 -11.94 -4.31 14.80
N GLU A 98 -12.77 -3.43 15.36
CA GLU A 98 -14.03 -3.83 15.99
C GLU A 98 -15.24 -3.55 15.10
N ASN A 99 -15.11 -2.60 14.16
CA ASN A 99 -16.20 -2.16 13.30
C ASN A 99 -15.70 -1.67 11.93
N LEU A 100 -16.65 -1.36 11.05
CA LEU A 100 -16.35 -0.90 9.70
C LEU A 100 -15.57 0.42 9.68
N LYS A 101 -15.79 1.33 10.64
CA LYS A 101 -15.06 2.62 10.69
C LYS A 101 -13.60 2.45 11.04
N ASP A 102 -13.26 1.44 11.85
CA ASP A 102 -11.87 1.06 12.14
C ASP A 102 -11.20 0.47 10.89
N LEU A 103 -11.90 -0.43 10.19
CA LEU A 103 -11.43 -1.03 8.94
C LEU A 103 -11.15 0.05 7.89
N GLU A 104 -12.11 0.94 7.67
CA GLU A 104 -12.01 2.05 6.72
C GLU A 104 -10.83 2.98 7.08
N TYR A 105 -10.68 3.35 8.36
CA TYR A 105 -9.57 4.20 8.82
C TYR A 105 -8.18 3.59 8.58
N LEU A 106 -8.03 2.29 8.77
CA LEU A 106 -6.77 1.59 8.54
C LEU A 106 -6.49 1.32 7.05
N ALA A 107 -7.53 1.05 6.27
CA ALA A 107 -7.41 0.80 4.84
C ALA A 107 -7.16 2.10 4.04
N PHE A 108 -7.93 3.15 4.31
CA PHE A 108 -7.88 4.39 3.57
C PHE A 108 -6.98 5.42 4.29
N PRO A 109 -6.05 6.05 3.56
CA PRO A 109 -6.01 6.14 2.10
C PRO A 109 -5.01 5.19 1.40
N ARG A 110 -4.23 4.39 2.15
CA ARG A 110 -3.12 3.59 1.61
C ARG A 110 -3.55 2.59 0.54
N VAL A 111 -4.74 1.99 0.68
CA VAL A 111 -5.27 1.01 -0.29
C VAL A 111 -5.39 1.58 -1.71
N ILE A 112 -5.66 2.88 -1.86
CA ILE A 112 -5.74 3.57 -3.17
C ILE A 112 -4.35 3.57 -3.83
N GLY A 113 -3.31 3.87 -3.04
CA GLY A 113 -1.93 3.88 -3.51
C GLY A 113 -1.45 2.49 -3.89
N LEU A 114 -1.72 1.49 -3.04
CA LEU A 114 -1.37 0.09 -3.31
C LEU A 114 -2.06 -0.44 -4.58
N ALA A 115 -3.31 -0.03 -4.85
CA ALA A 115 -3.96 -0.33 -6.12
C ALA A 115 -3.20 0.28 -7.32
N GLU A 116 -2.70 1.51 -7.20
CA GLU A 116 -1.88 2.14 -8.25
C GLU A 116 -0.53 1.43 -8.44
N ILE A 117 0.08 0.88 -7.39
CA ILE A 117 1.30 0.06 -7.51
C ILE A 117 1.05 -1.19 -8.37
N GLY A 118 -0.11 -1.82 -8.20
CA GLY A 118 -0.50 -3.00 -8.98
C GLY A 118 -0.91 -2.68 -10.42
N TRP A 119 -1.39 -1.46 -10.69
CA TRP A 119 -1.99 -1.08 -11.96
C TRP A 119 -1.07 -0.27 -12.88
N THR A 120 -0.34 0.71 -12.32
CA THR A 120 0.39 1.72 -13.09
C THR A 120 1.88 1.37 -13.19
N PRO A 121 2.51 1.44 -14.38
CA PRO A 121 3.94 1.23 -14.52
C PRO A 121 4.75 2.15 -13.59
N THR A 122 5.77 1.61 -12.92
CA THR A 122 6.63 2.37 -11.99
C THR A 122 7.20 3.65 -12.59
N SER A 123 7.56 3.66 -13.88
CA SER A 123 8.07 4.85 -14.56
C SER A 123 7.07 6.00 -14.69
N GLN A 124 5.78 5.74 -14.49
CA GLN A 124 4.70 6.74 -14.51
C GLN A 124 4.24 7.13 -13.10
N ARG A 125 4.76 6.48 -12.04
CA ARG A 125 4.39 6.77 -10.66
C ARG A 125 5.32 7.83 -10.07
N ASN A 126 4.74 8.86 -9.48
CA ASN A 126 5.47 9.91 -8.79
C ASN A 126 4.70 10.36 -7.55
N TRP A 127 5.36 10.44 -6.38
CA TRP A 127 4.71 10.78 -5.12
C TRP A 127 4.17 12.21 -5.05
N GLU A 128 4.94 13.17 -5.56
CA GLU A 128 4.57 14.59 -5.52
C GLU A 128 3.31 14.87 -6.34
N GLU A 129 3.15 14.15 -7.46
CA GLU A 129 1.95 14.17 -8.28
C GLU A 129 0.81 13.35 -7.64
N TYR A 130 1.11 12.12 -7.21
CA TYR A 130 0.13 11.19 -6.64
C TYR A 130 -0.58 11.77 -5.42
N LYS A 131 0.13 12.40 -4.48
CA LYS A 131 -0.49 12.95 -3.25
C LYS A 131 -1.53 14.03 -3.58
N VAL A 132 -1.36 14.77 -4.68
CA VAL A 132 -2.36 15.75 -5.14
C VAL A 132 -3.59 15.05 -5.73
N ARG A 133 -3.41 14.01 -6.55
CA ARG A 133 -4.55 13.19 -7.03
C ARG A 133 -5.27 12.49 -5.89
N LEU A 134 -4.53 11.96 -4.92
CA LEU A 134 -5.09 11.35 -3.72
C LEU A 134 -5.92 12.36 -2.93
N GLY A 135 -5.42 13.59 -2.75
CA GLY A 135 -6.15 14.67 -2.09
C GLY A 135 -7.51 14.96 -2.72
N LYS A 136 -7.63 14.83 -4.05
CA LYS A 136 -8.89 14.99 -4.80
C LYS A 136 -9.90 13.87 -4.58
N HIS A 137 -9.52 12.74 -3.96
CA HIS A 137 -10.47 11.71 -3.56
C HIS A 137 -11.33 12.12 -2.36
N LYS A 138 -11.02 13.23 -1.66
CA LYS A 138 -11.76 13.68 -0.48
C LYS A 138 -13.27 13.69 -0.70
N ASP A 139 -13.75 14.44 -1.70
CA ASP A 139 -15.19 14.57 -1.95
C ASP A 139 -15.86 13.21 -2.23
N ARG A 140 -15.13 12.31 -2.90
CA ARG A 140 -15.64 10.95 -3.19
C ARG A 140 -15.72 10.11 -1.92
N LEU A 141 -14.69 10.15 -1.07
CA LEU A 141 -14.69 9.41 0.20
C LEU A 141 -15.78 9.94 1.13
N ASP A 142 -15.92 11.27 1.23
CA ASP A 142 -16.94 11.93 2.04
C ASP A 142 -18.35 11.59 1.53
N ALA A 143 -18.59 11.67 0.21
CA ALA A 143 -19.89 11.35 -0.39
C ALA A 143 -20.29 9.88 -0.22
N LEU A 144 -19.29 8.98 -0.15
CA LEU A 144 -19.50 7.56 0.13
C LEU A 144 -19.53 7.25 1.64
N ASN A 145 -19.34 8.27 2.50
CA ASN A 145 -19.23 8.12 3.94
C ASN A 145 -18.17 7.10 4.37
N ILE A 146 -17.02 7.08 3.69
CA ILE A 146 -15.88 6.21 4.01
C ILE A 146 -14.97 6.94 5.00
N ASN A 147 -14.69 6.33 6.14
CA ASN A 147 -13.69 6.85 7.08
C ASN A 147 -12.27 6.68 6.52
N TYR A 148 -11.36 7.60 6.85
CA TYR A 148 -9.98 7.51 6.38
C TYR A 148 -9.02 8.25 7.32
N TYR A 149 -7.74 7.89 7.28
CA TYR A 149 -6.70 8.64 7.96
C TYR A 149 -6.39 9.95 7.22
N ASP A 150 -6.62 11.08 7.90
CA ASP A 150 -6.33 12.42 7.40
C ASP A 150 -4.83 12.75 7.48
N SER A 151 -4.05 12.12 6.59
CA SER A 151 -2.60 12.31 6.50
C SER A 151 -2.25 13.77 6.22
N LYS A 152 -1.32 14.32 7.01
CA LYS A 152 -0.76 15.66 6.80
C LYS A 152 0.13 15.79 5.57
N LEU A 153 0.54 14.66 4.97
CA LEU A 153 1.35 14.64 3.75
C LEU A 153 0.49 14.84 2.50
N VAL A 154 -0.83 14.64 2.61
CA VAL A 154 -1.77 14.73 1.50
C VAL A 154 -2.48 16.09 1.55
N PRO A 155 -2.43 16.90 0.48
CA PRO A 155 -3.18 18.14 0.39
C PRO A 155 -4.65 17.85 0.10
N TRP A 156 -5.42 17.47 1.13
CA TRP A 156 -6.84 17.19 0.99
C TRP A 156 -7.61 18.43 0.54
N GLN A 157 -8.22 18.35 -0.64
CA GLN A 157 -8.92 19.46 -1.29
C GLN A 157 -10.29 18.99 -1.73
N SER A 158 -11.31 19.82 -1.49
CA SER A 158 -12.58 19.65 -2.16
C SER A 158 -12.47 20.18 -3.59
N VAL A 159 -12.98 19.44 -4.56
CA VAL A 159 -13.01 19.83 -5.98
C VAL A 159 -13.82 21.12 -6.17
N ALA A 160 -14.78 21.40 -5.27
CA ALA A 160 -15.57 22.63 -5.30
C ALA A 160 -14.75 23.92 -5.04
N THR A 161 -13.61 23.83 -4.36
CA THR A 161 -12.80 25.02 -4.01
C THR A 161 -11.95 25.59 -5.16
N ASP A 162 -11.67 24.81 -6.21
CA ASP A 162 -10.84 25.26 -7.34
C ASP A 162 -11.61 26.10 -8.39
N THR A 163 -12.94 26.17 -8.31
CA THR A 163 -13.76 26.86 -9.33
C THR A 163 -13.95 28.36 -9.05
N ILE A 164 -13.49 28.88 -7.91
CA ILE A 164 -13.56 30.32 -7.60
C ILE A 164 -12.20 30.98 -7.86
N ILE A 165 -11.69 30.89 -9.09
CA ILE A 165 -10.68 31.85 -9.56
C ILE A 165 -11.42 33.12 -9.99
N LYS A 166 -11.24 34.15 -9.17
CA LYS A 166 -11.70 35.53 -9.31
C LYS A 166 -11.68 36.05 -10.75
N VAL A 167 -12.85 36.17 -11.37
CA VAL A 167 -13.07 37.17 -12.42
C VAL A 167 -13.15 38.52 -11.71
N THR A 168 -12.04 39.25 -11.66
CA THR A 168 -12.05 40.65 -11.25
C THR A 168 -11.95 41.51 -12.50
N LYS A 169 -12.91 42.43 -12.64
CA LYS A 169 -13.01 43.45 -13.70
C LYS A 169 -11.78 44.33 -13.78
#